data_AF-A0A927WNL6-F1
#
_entry.id   AF-A0A927WNL6-F1
#
_cell.length_a   1.000
_cell.length_b   1.000
_cell.length_c   1.000
_cell.angle_alpha   90.00
_cell.angle_beta   90.00
_cell.angle_gamma   90.00
#
_symmetry.space_group_name_H-M   'P 1'
#
loop_
_entity.id
_entity.type
_entity.pdbx_description
1 polymer ?
#
loop_
_entity_poly.entity_id
_entity_poly.type
_entity_poly.pdbx_seq_one_letter_code
_entity_poly.pdbx_strand_id
1 'polypeptide(L)'
;MVGVKKQTKRVVRALNDWNKPRFVEQDEFCKASLKVNRIKINEFANMLTEDIFRPLANMLGENSERPLVALATSKEKLGKVIFLAESARREMEALDKAVTNEELFCVQNRLRELCAAVVEESVSIMNYEGTPFELK
;
A
#
# COMPACT_ATOMS: atom_id res chain seq x y z
N MET A 1 7.45 -0.33 -21.26
CA MET A 1 6.72 0.93 -20.97
C MET A 1 5.18 0.85 -21.07
N VAL A 2 4.58 0.07 -21.98
CA VAL A 2 3.10 -0.01 -22.13
C VAL A 2 2.40 -0.68 -20.92
N GLY A 3 3.04 -1.66 -20.29
CA GLY A 3 2.50 -2.36 -19.09
C GLY A 3 2.40 -1.46 -17.85
N VAL A 4 3.46 -0.69 -17.57
CA VAL A 4 3.53 0.22 -16.42
C VAL A 4 2.41 1.27 -16.45
N LYS A 5 2.18 1.91 -17.61
CA LYS A 5 1.10 2.92 -17.76
C LYS A 5 -0.31 2.36 -17.51
N LYS A 6 -0.56 1.09 -17.86
CA LYS A 6 -1.85 0.43 -17.60
C LYS A 6 -2.04 0.15 -16.11
N GLN A 7 -0.98 -0.27 -15.42
CA GLN A 7 -0.99 -0.53 -13.98
C GLN A 7 -1.22 0.76 -13.18
N THR A 8 -0.50 1.83 -13.50
CA THR A 8 -0.69 3.15 -12.84
C THR A 8 -2.12 3.66 -12.98
N LYS A 9 -2.73 3.55 -14.17
CA LYS A 9 -4.12 4.00 -14.40
C LYS A 9 -5.13 3.16 -13.59
N ARG A 10 -4.88 1.87 -13.41
CA ARG A 10 -5.71 0.98 -12.57
C ARG A 10 -5.62 1.40 -11.11
N VAL A 11 -4.41 1.62 -10.60
CA VAL A 11 -4.15 2.05 -9.21
C VAL A 11 -4.82 3.39 -8.93
N VAL A 12 -4.62 4.41 -9.78
CA VAL A 12 -5.23 5.75 -9.60
C VAL A 12 -6.76 5.68 -9.61
N ARG A 13 -7.36 4.92 -10.53
CA ARG A 13 -8.82 4.75 -10.58
C ARG A 13 -9.36 4.13 -9.31
N ALA A 14 -8.67 3.12 -8.79
CA ALA A 14 -9.10 2.46 -7.60
C ALA A 14 -8.93 3.35 -6.37
N LEU A 15 -7.80 4.05 -6.21
CA LEU A 15 -7.63 5.06 -5.16
C LEU A 15 -8.74 6.12 -5.17
N ASN A 16 -9.11 6.61 -6.36
CA ASN A 16 -10.22 7.57 -6.50
C ASN A 16 -11.58 6.97 -6.11
N ASP A 17 -11.84 5.71 -6.43
CA ASP A 17 -13.06 5.03 -6.00
C ASP A 17 -13.10 4.88 -4.47
N TRP A 18 -11.95 4.57 -3.88
CA TRP A 18 -11.75 4.43 -2.44
C TRP A 18 -11.84 5.75 -1.68
N ASN A 19 -11.64 6.90 -2.32
CA ASN A 19 -11.82 8.19 -1.67
C ASN A 19 -13.27 8.70 -1.69
N LYS A 20 -14.23 7.91 -2.22
CA LYS A 20 -15.65 8.27 -2.20
C LYS A 20 -16.25 8.11 -0.79
N PRO A 21 -17.26 8.91 -0.42
CA PRO A 21 -17.93 8.88 0.89
C PRO A 21 -18.26 7.46 1.39
N ARG A 22 -18.75 6.60 0.49
CA ARG A 22 -19.04 5.18 0.75
C ARG A 22 -17.93 4.41 1.47
N PHE A 23 -16.66 4.77 1.29
CA PHE A 23 -15.51 4.06 1.86
C PHE A 23 -14.73 4.89 2.90
N VAL A 24 -15.13 6.14 3.14
CA VAL A 24 -14.50 7.03 4.14
C VAL A 24 -15.44 7.40 5.28
N GLU A 25 -16.75 7.28 5.09
CA GLU A 25 -17.77 7.50 6.10
C GLU A 25 -18.35 6.16 6.55
N GLN A 26 -18.28 5.86 7.84
CA GLN A 26 -18.73 4.59 8.40
C GLN A 26 -20.23 4.36 8.16
N ASP A 27 -21.04 5.40 8.37
CA ASP A 27 -22.49 5.31 8.16
C ASP A 27 -22.85 4.98 6.72
N GLU A 28 -22.16 5.59 5.74
CA GLU A 28 -22.36 5.29 4.32
C GLU A 28 -21.86 3.89 3.94
N PHE A 29 -20.74 3.46 4.53
CA PHE A 29 -20.18 2.12 4.32
C PHE A 29 -21.13 1.03 4.84
N CYS A 30 -21.69 1.22 6.03
CA CYS A 30 -22.57 0.24 6.68
C CYS A 30 -23.93 0.07 5.98
N LYS A 31 -24.33 0.99 5.07
CA LYS A 31 -25.54 0.84 4.23
C LYS A 31 -25.43 -0.28 3.20
N ALA A 32 -24.22 -0.68 2.81
CA ALA A 32 -24.00 -1.77 1.88
C ALA A 32 -23.94 -3.14 2.60
N SER A 33 -24.17 -4.22 1.85
CA SER A 33 -24.10 -5.56 2.45
C SER A 33 -22.66 -5.95 2.81
N LEU A 34 -22.50 -6.67 3.92
CA LEU A 34 -21.21 -7.20 4.41
C LEU A 34 -20.42 -7.93 3.31
N LYS A 35 -21.11 -8.75 2.52
CA LYS A 35 -20.52 -9.50 1.41
C LYS A 35 -19.92 -8.57 0.35
N VAL A 36 -20.65 -7.51 -0.04
CA VAL A 36 -20.18 -6.55 -1.05
C VAL A 36 -18.99 -5.75 -0.53
N ASN A 37 -19.07 -5.29 0.71
CA ASN A 37 -17.99 -4.55 1.36
C ASN A 37 -16.72 -5.38 1.49
N ARG A 38 -16.84 -6.66 1.88
CA ARG A 38 -15.71 -7.59 1.92
C ARG A 38 -15.03 -7.77 0.58
N ILE A 39 -15.80 -8.00 -0.48
CA ILE A 39 -15.25 -8.14 -1.85
C ILE A 39 -14.45 -6.89 -2.20
N LYS A 40 -15.00 -5.71 -1.93
CA LYS A 40 -14.33 -4.44 -2.24
C LYS A 40 -13.04 -4.29 -1.45
N ILE A 41 -13.05 -4.50 -0.13
CA ILE A 41 -11.84 -4.37 0.67
C ILE A 41 -10.77 -5.38 0.25
N ASN A 42 -11.16 -6.62 -0.10
CA ASN A 42 -10.21 -7.60 -0.64
C ASN A 42 -9.61 -7.17 -1.98
N GLU A 43 -10.39 -6.58 -2.89
CA GLU A 43 -9.87 -6.01 -4.14
C GLU A 43 -8.81 -4.93 -3.87
N PHE A 44 -9.06 -4.07 -2.87
CA PHE A 44 -8.13 -3.02 -2.48
C PHE A 44 -6.86 -3.54 -1.82
N ALA A 45 -7.02 -4.44 -0.86
CA ALA A 45 -5.91 -5.00 -0.13
C ALA A 45 -4.96 -5.80 -1.06
N ASN A 46 -5.52 -6.55 -2.02
CA ASN A 46 -4.73 -7.23 -3.06
C ASN A 46 -3.99 -6.26 -3.96
N MET A 47 -4.59 -5.13 -4.34
CA MET A 47 -3.91 -4.11 -5.13
C MET A 47 -2.77 -3.46 -4.33
N LEU A 48 -2.97 -3.15 -3.05
CA LEU A 48 -1.93 -2.60 -2.19
C LEU A 48 -0.73 -3.55 -2.11
N THR A 49 -0.97 -4.84 -1.87
CA THR A 49 0.13 -5.81 -1.71
C THR A 49 0.81 -6.15 -3.04
N GLU A 50 0.05 -6.42 -4.09
CA GLU A 50 0.58 -6.91 -5.37
C GLU A 50 1.04 -5.80 -6.31
N ASP A 51 0.30 -4.69 -6.39
CA ASP A 51 0.59 -3.61 -7.35
C ASP A 51 1.45 -2.50 -6.74
N ILE A 52 1.56 -2.39 -5.41
CA ILE A 52 2.31 -1.33 -4.72
C ILE A 52 3.46 -1.91 -3.89
N PHE A 53 3.18 -2.71 -2.87
CA PHE A 53 4.20 -3.14 -1.90
C PHE A 53 5.22 -4.12 -2.49
N ARG A 54 4.77 -5.15 -3.22
CA ARG A 54 5.68 -6.12 -3.85
C ARG A 54 6.62 -5.47 -4.88
N PRO A 55 6.16 -4.60 -5.81
CA PRO A 55 7.05 -3.86 -6.70
C PRO A 55 8.03 -2.94 -5.98
N LEU A 56 7.59 -2.22 -4.93
CA LEU A 56 8.47 -1.36 -4.12
C LEU A 56 9.54 -2.18 -3.40
N ALA A 57 9.16 -3.29 -2.77
CA ALA A 57 10.11 -4.19 -2.11
C ALA A 57 11.13 -4.77 -3.10
N ASN A 58 10.70 -5.14 -4.32
CA ASN A 58 11.62 -5.63 -5.36
C ASN A 58 12.58 -4.54 -5.86
N MET A 59 12.11 -3.30 -6.01
CA MET A 59 12.93 -2.16 -6.44
C MET A 59 13.97 -1.76 -5.39
N LEU A 60 13.63 -1.90 -4.10
CA LEU A 60 14.48 -1.56 -2.96
C LEU A 60 15.36 -2.72 -2.48
N GLY A 61 15.07 -3.96 -2.87
CA GLY A 61 15.75 -5.19 -2.43
C GLY A 61 16.84 -5.70 -3.38
N GLU A 62 17.14 -7.01 -3.31
CA GLU A 62 18.29 -7.66 -3.98
C GLU A 62 18.27 -7.60 -5.53
N ASN A 63 17.11 -7.35 -6.14
CA ASN A 63 16.96 -7.19 -7.59
C ASN A 63 16.99 -5.72 -8.05
N SER A 64 17.42 -4.80 -7.19
CA SER A 64 17.51 -3.38 -7.53
C SER A 64 18.50 -3.16 -8.68
N GLU A 65 18.07 -2.46 -9.73
CA GLU A 65 18.96 -2.00 -10.82
C GLU A 65 20.01 -0.97 -10.33
N ARG A 66 19.95 -0.55 -9.06
CA ARG A 66 20.85 0.42 -8.44
C ARG A 66 21.43 -0.12 -7.11
N PRO A 67 22.49 -0.95 -7.17
CA PRO A 67 23.06 -1.63 -6.00
C PRO A 67 23.52 -0.68 -4.88
N LEU A 68 23.99 0.52 -5.24
CA LEU A 68 24.44 1.54 -4.28
C LEU A 68 23.28 2.18 -3.50
N VAL A 69 22.08 2.26 -4.09
CA VAL A 69 20.87 2.75 -3.40
C VAL A 69 20.36 1.68 -2.43
N ALA A 70 20.43 0.40 -2.79
CA ALA A 70 20.14 -0.70 -1.87
C ALA A 70 21.13 -0.76 -0.68
N LEU A 71 22.39 -0.35 -0.90
CA LEU A 71 23.42 -0.22 0.14
C LEU A 71 23.26 1.05 1.02
N ALA A 72 22.80 2.16 0.45
CA ALA A 72 22.64 3.45 1.14
C ALA A 72 21.28 3.62 1.82
N THR A 73 20.24 2.95 1.33
CA THR A 73 18.97 2.80 2.04
C THR A 73 19.28 1.99 3.29
N SER A 74 19.29 2.63 4.47
CA SER A 74 19.66 1.94 5.70
C SER A 74 18.82 0.67 5.86
N LYS A 75 19.42 -0.42 6.37
CA LYS A 75 18.70 -1.67 6.69
C LYS A 75 17.38 -1.41 7.46
N GLU A 76 17.34 -0.31 8.19
CA GLU A 76 16.18 0.20 8.93
C GLU A 76 15.03 0.64 8.01
N LYS A 77 15.27 1.42 6.95
CA LYS A 77 14.22 1.83 6.00
C LYS A 77 13.66 0.64 5.20
N LEU A 78 14.54 -0.25 4.73
CA LEU A 78 14.12 -1.49 4.07
C LEU A 78 13.33 -2.39 5.04
N GLY A 79 13.80 -2.55 6.28
CA GLY A 79 13.11 -3.28 7.32
C GLY A 79 11.73 -2.70 7.63
N LYS A 80 11.58 -1.36 7.58
CA LYS A 80 10.31 -0.68 7.77
C LYS A 80 9.32 -0.95 6.63
N VAL A 81 9.76 -0.93 5.36
CA VAL A 81 8.91 -1.30 4.21
C VAL A 81 8.45 -2.76 4.29
N ILE A 82 9.36 -3.68 4.63
CA ILE A 82 9.03 -5.10 4.83
C ILE A 82 8.04 -5.26 5.99
N PHE A 83 8.27 -4.57 7.10
CA PHE A 83 7.36 -4.58 8.25
C PHE A 83 5.96 -4.05 7.91
N LEU A 84 5.86 -3.00 7.09
CA LEU A 84 4.58 -2.45 6.65
C LEU A 84 3.83 -3.43 5.73
N ALA A 85 4.55 -4.12 4.83
CA ALA A 85 3.97 -5.16 3.98
C ALA A 85 3.45 -6.36 4.81
N GLU A 86 4.21 -6.77 5.82
CA GLU A 86 3.81 -7.82 6.75
C GLU A 86 2.61 -7.43 7.61
N SER A 87 2.59 -6.19 8.09
CA SER A 87 1.46 -5.60 8.81
C SER A 87 0.20 -5.59 7.95
N ALA A 88 0.32 -5.25 6.67
CA ALA A 88 -0.81 -5.26 5.75
C ALA A 88 -1.34 -6.67 5.49
N ARG A 89 -0.46 -7.67 5.40
CA ARG A 89 -0.85 -9.08 5.28
C ARG A 89 -1.65 -9.55 6.51
N ARG A 90 -1.26 -9.15 7.72
CA ARG A 90 -2.01 -9.48 8.96
C ARG A 90 -3.39 -8.84 8.97
N GLU A 91 -3.50 -7.58 8.53
CA GLU A 91 -4.82 -6.93 8.41
C GLU A 91 -5.69 -7.60 7.34
N MET A 92 -5.10 -8.15 6.27
CA MET A 92 -5.84 -8.98 5.30
C MET A 92 -6.40 -10.26 5.95
N GLU A 93 -5.66 -10.91 6.84
CA GLU A 93 -6.19 -12.06 7.60
C GLU A 93 -7.34 -11.66 8.55
N ALA A 94 -7.33 -10.42 9.04
CA ALA A 94 -8.42 -9.88 9.86
C ALA A 94 -9.70 -9.62 9.04
N LEU A 95 -9.58 -9.32 7.74
CA LEU A 95 -10.75 -9.21 6.84
C LEU A 95 -11.56 -10.50 6.80
N ASP A 96 -10.88 -11.65 6.77
CA ASP A 96 -11.54 -12.94 6.70
C ASP A 96 -12.33 -13.26 7.98
N LYS A 97 -11.90 -12.73 9.12
CA LYS A 97 -12.49 -12.98 10.45
C LYS A 97 -13.58 -11.98 10.84
N ALA A 98 -13.68 -10.82 10.18
CA ALA A 98 -14.70 -9.83 10.48
C ALA A 98 -16.11 -10.43 10.31
N VAL A 99 -17.05 -10.08 11.16
CA VAL A 99 -18.46 -10.52 11.10
C VAL A 99 -19.43 -9.34 10.95
N THR A 100 -18.95 -8.10 11.14
CA THR A 100 -19.76 -6.88 10.98
C THR A 100 -19.16 -5.90 9.95
N ASN A 101 -19.98 -4.96 9.48
CA ASN A 101 -19.52 -3.90 8.58
C ASN A 101 -18.59 -2.93 9.30
N GLU A 102 -18.81 -2.70 10.60
CA GLU A 102 -17.99 -1.85 11.45
C GLU A 102 -16.58 -2.43 11.60
N GLU A 103 -16.46 -3.74 11.80
CA GLU A 103 -15.17 -4.43 11.82
C GLU A 103 -14.47 -4.35 10.47
N LEU A 104 -15.20 -4.57 9.37
CA LEU A 104 -14.66 -4.38 8.01
C LEU A 104 -14.17 -2.95 7.77
N PHE A 105 -14.93 -1.95 8.24
CA PHE A 105 -14.56 -0.53 8.13
C PHE A 105 -13.28 -0.24 8.90
N CYS A 106 -13.14 -0.76 10.13
CA CYS A 106 -11.92 -0.64 10.92
C CYS A 106 -10.71 -1.25 10.22
N VAL A 107 -10.84 -2.47 9.69
CA VAL A 107 -9.73 -3.12 8.95
C VAL A 107 -9.38 -2.33 7.69
N GLN A 108 -10.37 -1.80 6.96
CA GLN A 108 -10.11 -0.95 5.79
C GLN A 108 -9.29 0.30 6.16
N ASN A 109 -9.59 0.93 7.30
CA ASN A 109 -8.88 2.13 7.74
C ASN A 109 -7.44 1.83 8.10
N ARG A 110 -7.19 0.72 8.79
CA ARG A 110 -5.82 0.27 9.07
C ARG A 110 -5.03 -0.01 7.79
N LEU A 111 -5.65 -0.65 6.80
CA LEU A 111 -5.01 -0.85 5.49
C LEU A 111 -4.69 0.47 4.79
N ARG A 112 -5.52 1.50 4.92
CA ARG A 112 -5.24 2.85 4.40
C ARG A 112 -4.07 3.51 5.13
N GLU A 113 -4.03 3.43 6.45
CA GLU A 113 -2.92 3.96 7.26
C GLU A 113 -1.59 3.31 6.88
N LEU A 114 -1.58 1.99 6.70
CA LEU A 114 -0.41 1.24 6.24
C LEU A 114 0.01 1.68 4.83
N CYS A 115 -0.95 1.88 3.91
CA CYS A 115 -0.65 2.41 2.59
C CYS A 115 -0.03 3.82 2.66
N ALA A 116 -0.58 4.70 3.49
CA ALA A 116 -0.04 6.06 3.66
C ALA A 116 1.39 6.02 4.20
N ALA A 117 1.66 5.19 5.22
CA ALA A 117 2.98 5.00 5.78
C ALA A 117 3.99 4.46 4.76
N VAL A 118 3.58 3.53 3.89
CA VAL A 118 4.46 3.04 2.81
C VAL A 118 4.76 4.13 1.79
N VAL A 119 3.76 4.93 1.39
CA VAL A 119 3.98 6.05 0.46
C VAL A 119 4.93 7.07 1.06
N GLU A 120 4.73 7.45 2.31
CA GLU A 120 5.60 8.40 3.03
C GLU A 120 7.04 7.89 3.10
N GLU A 121 7.23 6.62 3.48
CA GLU A 121 8.57 6.03 3.55
C GLU A 121 9.22 5.91 2.15
N SER A 122 8.44 5.55 1.13
CA SER A 122 8.93 5.47 -0.25
C SER A 122 9.36 6.85 -0.78
N VAL A 123 8.59 7.90 -0.50
CA VAL A 123 8.94 9.29 -0.84
C VAL A 123 10.18 9.74 -0.07
N SER A 124 10.32 9.38 1.21
CA SER A 124 11.51 9.65 2.01
C SER A 124 12.77 8.98 1.45
N ILE A 125 12.65 7.77 0.89
CA ILE A 125 13.74 7.07 0.21
C ILE A 125 14.08 7.75 -1.12
N MET A 126 13.09 8.05 -1.96
CA MET A 126 13.30 8.73 -3.25
C MET A 126 13.87 10.14 -3.09
N ASN A 127 13.45 10.90 -2.07
CA ASN A 127 13.99 12.24 -1.82
C ASN A 127 15.44 12.19 -1.30
N TYR A 128 15.86 11.08 -0.69
CA TYR A 128 17.27 10.82 -0.39
C TYR A 128 18.10 10.73 -1.68
N GLU A 129 17.52 10.20 -2.78
CA GLU A 129 18.14 10.19 -4.11
C GLU A 129 18.30 11.61 -4.71
N GLY A 130 17.58 12.61 -4.18
CA GLY A 130 17.66 14.02 -4.59
C GLY A 130 18.73 14.84 -3.88
N THR A 131 19.38 14.31 -2.85
CA THR A 131 20.59 14.92 -2.29
C THR A 131 21.74 14.60 -3.24
N PRO A 132 22.38 15.60 -3.87
CA PRO A 132 23.50 15.32 -4.76
C PRO A 132 24.58 14.63 -3.93
N PHE A 133 24.94 13.41 -4.30
CA PHE A 133 26.30 12.95 -4.08
C PHE A 133 27.18 13.91 -4.89
N GLU A 134 27.53 15.05 -4.29
CA GLU A 134 28.67 15.84 -4.72
C GLU A 134 29.90 14.95 -4.54
N LEU A 135 30.19 14.15 -5.56
CA LEU A 135 31.51 13.59 -5.77
C LEU A 135 32.41 14.78 -6.12
N LYS A 136 33.26 15.17 -5.17
CA LYS A 136 34.49 15.92 -5.48
C LYS A 136 35.42 15.07 -6.32
#